data_AF-A0A3N5ZUD7-F1
#
_entry.id   AF-A0A3N5ZUD7-F1
#
_cell.length_a   1.000
_cell.length_b   1.000
_cell.length_c   1.000
_cell.angle_alpha   90.00
_cell.angle_beta   90.00
_cell.angle_gamma   90.00
#
_symmetry.space_group_name_H-M   'P 1'
#
loop_
_entity.id
_entity.type
_entity.pdbx_description
1 polymer ?
#
loop_
_entity_poly.entity_id
_entity_poly.type
_entity_poly.pdbx_seq_one_letter_code
_entity_poly.pdbx_strand_id
1 'polypeptide(L)'
;MIGGATTTEGAKDPFFAFFGASRVLGTNEVYDPATNKWESRRPMSVPRNHAFGGVVNGKIYVIGGRTGHGFILSATNTDVVEEYNPVNDSWSVPKERMPTARSGGASGSDGRRIYVAGGEVTTKDLVGAFRSVEAYDPVTNSWMTLPSMPMPRHGIAGAVIGNRFHLVSGMMQSAGALVFLDPTLSTHTALHDILELQFGAPPPPTPTSKSSAAAPSQAPATAASATAAASEQSTTAARTAAAASSQGPKRLYARYNVNSPQGQVMLAKYARAVEIMRELPDYDQRSWKWWWNTHWVKGFPAALWDLSKKQKAEAIATLPPEYRADAEAVWNGCQAHPYNPSDPEQYQQWFFLPWHRLMLHQFEGVIRGVLHDEEFSLPYWNPITHNPDDLIVPAVFRDPGSTLYNGTRWFWVNGGERIDTLYRDWITLDALNEKFYIDSPTGSLGFNPRLDQNPHFFTHFALGGDMAEFSTVGGDPMFYLHHANIDRLWESWNRLGNTNPPDPTYLNRKFSYGDRSGKRADLPVSASDRTAQLGYEYDSYEKPPRPQTLSAEEAAERHRTYKSLHERALGGPRGAPHGSTGPGGRQQ
;
A
#
# COMPACT_ATOMS: atom_id res chain seq x y z
N MET A 1 -31.22 4.61 3.49
CA MET A 1 -29.79 4.62 3.09
C MET A 1 -29.18 5.90 3.60
N ILE A 2 -28.01 5.83 4.27
CA ILE A 2 -27.27 7.02 4.67
C ILE A 2 -25.80 6.83 4.33
N GLY A 3 -25.22 7.79 3.61
CA GLY A 3 -23.86 7.74 3.11
C GLY A 3 -23.62 6.66 2.07
N GLY A 4 -22.36 6.26 1.94
CA GLY A 4 -21.89 5.30 0.94
C GLY A 4 -20.78 5.88 0.07
N ALA A 5 -20.44 5.16 -0.99
CA ALA A 5 -19.49 5.62 -2.00
C ALA A 5 -20.05 5.28 -3.40
N THR A 6 -19.68 6.08 -4.39
CA THR A 6 -20.12 5.91 -5.78
C THR A 6 -19.07 6.48 -6.74
N THR A 7 -19.20 6.20 -8.02
CA THR A 7 -18.36 6.77 -9.08
C THR A 7 -18.53 8.30 -9.19
N THR A 8 -17.60 8.95 -9.87
CA THR A 8 -17.70 10.38 -10.18
C THR A 8 -18.86 10.68 -11.13
N GLU A 9 -19.33 11.92 -11.10
CA GLU A 9 -20.43 12.36 -11.97
C GLU A 9 -20.01 12.29 -13.45
N GLY A 10 -20.86 11.67 -14.29
CA GLY A 10 -20.56 11.41 -15.70
C GLY A 10 -19.80 10.11 -16.00
N ALA A 11 -19.40 9.33 -14.99
CA ALA A 11 -18.82 8.00 -15.18
C ALA A 11 -19.79 7.07 -15.93
N LYS A 12 -19.28 6.32 -16.92
CA LYS A 12 -20.07 5.39 -17.74
C LYS A 12 -19.96 3.93 -17.30
N ASP A 13 -19.00 3.63 -16.43
CA ASP A 13 -18.74 2.27 -15.96
C ASP A 13 -19.84 1.80 -15.00
N PRO A 14 -20.42 0.60 -15.20
CA PRO A 14 -21.50 0.09 -14.35
C PRO A 14 -20.99 -0.51 -13.03
N PHE A 15 -19.71 -0.34 -12.70
CA PHE A 15 -19.06 -0.95 -11.54
C PHE A 15 -18.12 0.01 -10.80
N PHE A 16 -17.86 -0.31 -9.53
CA PHE A 16 -17.03 0.46 -8.63
C PHE A 16 -15.66 -0.23 -8.47
N ALA A 17 -14.64 0.26 -9.18
CA ALA A 17 -13.30 -0.35 -9.19
C ALA A 17 -12.38 0.22 -8.11
N PHE A 18 -11.47 -0.62 -7.58
CA PHE A 18 -10.48 -0.23 -6.55
C PHE A 18 -9.61 0.97 -6.98
N PHE A 19 -9.21 1.01 -8.25
CA PHE A 19 -8.40 2.08 -8.85
C PHE A 19 -9.24 3.16 -9.57
N GLY A 20 -10.57 3.09 -9.51
CA GLY A 20 -11.46 4.04 -10.17
C GLY A 20 -11.72 5.29 -9.35
N ALA A 21 -11.93 6.43 -10.01
CA ALA A 21 -12.28 7.68 -9.34
C ALA A 21 -13.61 7.53 -8.57
N SER A 22 -13.55 7.69 -7.24
CA SER A 22 -14.72 7.57 -6.36
C SER A 22 -14.97 8.82 -5.52
N ARG A 23 -16.23 9.00 -5.13
CA ARG A 23 -16.66 9.98 -4.12
C ARG A 23 -17.38 9.28 -2.98
N VAL A 24 -17.13 9.73 -1.76
CA VAL A 24 -17.94 9.38 -0.59
C VAL A 24 -19.16 10.28 -0.51
N LEU A 25 -20.30 9.72 -0.11
CA LEU A 25 -21.58 10.41 -0.12
C LEU A 25 -22.00 10.87 1.27
N GLY A 26 -22.67 12.03 1.32
CA GLY A 26 -23.45 12.49 2.47
C GLY A 26 -24.94 12.17 2.36
N THR A 27 -25.37 11.50 1.28
CA THR A 27 -26.78 11.27 0.93
C THR A 27 -27.57 10.61 2.05
N ASN A 28 -28.85 10.95 2.15
CA ASN A 28 -29.81 10.38 3.09
C ASN A 28 -31.11 10.14 2.31
N GLU A 29 -31.53 8.89 2.24
CA GLU A 29 -32.65 8.47 1.40
C GLU A 29 -33.52 7.46 2.15
N VAL A 30 -34.82 7.68 2.16
CA VAL A 30 -35.82 6.83 2.81
C VAL A 30 -36.56 6.04 1.75
N TYR A 31 -36.67 4.72 1.93
CA TYR A 31 -37.50 3.86 1.10
C TYR A 31 -38.83 3.60 1.81
N ASP A 32 -39.93 3.92 1.14
CA ASP A 32 -41.27 3.53 1.57
C ASP A 32 -41.68 2.22 0.86
N PRO A 33 -41.80 1.09 1.58
CA PRO A 33 -42.22 -0.17 0.99
C PRO A 33 -43.70 -0.21 0.61
N ALA A 34 -44.55 0.68 1.14
CA ALA A 34 -45.98 0.73 0.80
C ALA A 34 -46.21 1.41 -0.56
N THR A 35 -45.40 2.42 -0.91
CA THR A 35 -45.46 3.08 -2.23
C THR A 35 -44.38 2.64 -3.21
N ASN A 36 -43.41 1.82 -2.77
CA ASN A 36 -42.24 1.38 -3.54
C ASN A 36 -41.45 2.57 -4.14
N LYS A 37 -41.13 3.54 -3.29
CA LYS A 37 -40.45 4.79 -3.69
C LYS A 37 -39.33 5.17 -2.73
N TRP A 38 -38.32 5.82 -3.29
CA TRP A 38 -37.26 6.49 -2.55
C TRP A 38 -37.56 7.99 -2.45
N GLU A 39 -37.28 8.57 -1.29
CA GLU A 39 -37.39 10.00 -0.99
C GLU A 39 -36.05 10.49 -0.44
N SER A 40 -35.51 11.57 -0.98
CA SER A 40 -34.32 12.23 -0.45
C SER A 40 -34.64 13.03 0.82
N ARG A 41 -33.77 12.93 1.82
CA ARG A 41 -33.81 13.66 3.10
C ARG A 41 -32.53 14.48 3.27
N ARG A 42 -32.42 15.29 4.33
CA ARG A 42 -31.22 16.13 4.54
C ARG A 42 -29.96 15.26 4.62
N PRO A 43 -28.90 15.60 3.86
CA PRO A 43 -27.64 14.88 3.91
C PRO A 43 -26.92 15.12 5.24
N MET A 44 -26.08 14.16 5.65
CA MET A 44 -25.20 14.31 6.83
C MET A 44 -24.06 15.29 6.56
N SER A 45 -23.52 15.91 7.61
CA SER A 45 -22.52 16.97 7.48
C SER A 45 -21.13 16.45 7.09
N VAL A 46 -20.82 15.18 7.38
CA VAL A 46 -19.54 14.53 7.04
C VAL A 46 -19.78 13.33 6.12
N PRO A 47 -19.64 13.48 4.79
CA PRO A 47 -19.73 12.40 3.80
C PRO A 47 -18.78 11.23 4.10
N ARG A 48 -19.32 10.00 4.14
CA ARG A 48 -18.57 8.79 4.53
C ARG A 48 -19.28 7.50 4.12
N ASN A 49 -18.50 6.42 4.07
CA ASN A 49 -18.96 5.07 3.83
C ASN A 49 -18.47 4.11 4.93
N HIS A 50 -19.02 2.89 4.98
CA HIS A 50 -18.69 1.85 5.96
C HIS A 50 -18.72 2.36 7.42
N ALA A 51 -19.65 3.27 7.71
CA ALA A 51 -19.95 3.74 9.06
C ALA A 51 -20.80 2.72 9.82
N PHE A 52 -20.73 2.75 11.14
CA PHE A 52 -21.62 2.02 12.03
C PHE A 52 -22.98 2.73 12.13
N GLY A 53 -24.06 1.96 12.28
CA GLY A 53 -25.42 2.49 12.39
C GLY A 53 -26.18 1.94 13.59
N GLY A 54 -27.06 2.75 14.19
CA GLY A 54 -27.96 2.29 15.26
C GLY A 54 -29.18 3.18 15.43
N VAL A 55 -30.24 2.64 16.02
CA VAL A 55 -31.51 3.35 16.26
C VAL A 55 -31.83 3.32 17.75
N VAL A 56 -31.95 4.50 18.36
CA VAL A 56 -32.33 4.68 19.78
C VAL A 56 -33.37 5.79 19.86
N ASN A 57 -34.46 5.57 20.60
CA ASN A 57 -35.53 6.53 20.83
C ASN A 57 -36.06 7.19 19.53
N GLY A 58 -36.22 6.40 18.46
CA GLY A 58 -36.72 6.87 17.16
C GLY A 58 -35.75 7.71 16.33
N LYS A 59 -34.50 7.88 16.79
CA LYS A 59 -33.43 8.60 16.07
C LYS A 59 -32.41 7.62 15.50
N ILE A 60 -31.85 7.97 14.35
CA ILE A 60 -30.81 7.19 13.67
C ILE A 60 -29.46 7.82 13.99
N TYR A 61 -28.46 7.02 14.38
CA TYR A 61 -27.10 7.49 14.62
C TYR A 61 -26.16 6.87 13.60
N VAL A 62 -25.26 7.70 13.09
CA VAL A 62 -24.17 7.28 12.21
C VAL A 62 -22.86 7.55 12.94
N ILE A 63 -22.06 6.50 13.13
CA ILE A 63 -20.88 6.48 14.00
C ILE A 63 -19.68 6.04 13.16
N GLY A 64 -18.58 6.79 13.22
CA GLY A 64 -17.31 6.45 12.58
C GLY A 64 -17.42 6.22 11.07
N GLY A 65 -16.59 5.33 10.53
CA GLY A 65 -16.54 5.03 9.09
C GLY A 65 -15.28 5.58 8.41
N ARG A 66 -15.35 5.77 7.09
CA ARG A 66 -14.23 6.30 6.28
C ARG A 66 -14.67 7.39 5.28
N THR A 67 -13.83 8.40 5.13
CA THR A 67 -14.01 9.60 4.29
C THR A 67 -12.99 9.61 3.15
N GLY A 68 -13.16 10.52 2.18
CA GLY A 68 -12.25 10.65 1.03
C GLY A 68 -12.56 9.64 -0.09
N HIS A 69 -12.42 8.33 0.19
CA HIS A 69 -12.53 7.28 -0.83
C HIS A 69 -13.40 6.09 -0.40
N GLY A 70 -13.85 5.28 -1.37
CA GLY A 70 -14.63 4.06 -1.09
C GLY A 70 -13.84 2.90 -0.48
N PHE A 71 -12.53 2.85 -0.72
CA PHE A 71 -11.63 1.77 -0.32
C PHE A 71 -10.66 2.22 0.78
N ILE A 72 -10.41 1.37 1.80
CA ILE A 72 -9.61 1.75 2.98
C ILE A 72 -8.18 2.20 2.65
N LEU A 73 -7.58 1.61 1.60
CA LEU A 73 -6.20 1.92 1.15
C LEU A 73 -6.09 3.27 0.41
N SER A 74 -7.17 4.04 0.37
CA SER A 74 -7.27 5.37 -0.24
C SER A 74 -8.08 6.36 0.62
N ALA A 75 -8.53 5.93 1.81
CA ALA A 75 -9.54 6.62 2.60
C ALA A 75 -9.02 6.96 4.01
N THR A 76 -9.63 7.96 4.65
CA THR A 76 -9.29 8.34 6.03
C THR A 76 -10.38 7.86 6.98
N ASN A 77 -10.03 7.09 8.02
CA ASN A 77 -10.98 6.71 9.05
C ASN A 77 -11.44 7.91 9.88
N THR A 78 -12.69 7.88 10.35
CA THR A 78 -13.26 8.92 11.20
C THR A 78 -13.86 8.33 12.48
N ASP A 79 -13.95 9.16 13.51
CA ASP A 79 -14.54 8.91 14.83
C ASP A 79 -15.83 9.72 15.06
N VAL A 80 -16.27 10.50 14.05
CA VAL A 80 -17.45 11.38 14.13
C VAL A 80 -18.71 10.57 14.44
N VAL A 81 -19.53 11.09 15.35
CA VAL A 81 -20.87 10.59 15.62
C VAL A 81 -21.89 11.68 15.29
N GLU A 82 -22.85 11.37 14.44
CA GLU A 82 -23.95 12.27 14.08
C GLU A 82 -25.31 11.59 14.33
N GLU A 83 -26.25 12.36 14.90
CA GLU A 83 -27.63 11.94 15.17
C GLU A 83 -28.57 12.57 14.13
N TYR A 84 -29.37 11.75 13.44
CA TYR A 84 -30.44 12.17 12.54
C TYR A 84 -31.80 11.94 13.19
N ASN A 85 -32.61 12.99 13.21
CA ASN A 85 -34.00 12.95 13.62
C ASN A 85 -34.92 12.91 12.38
N PRO A 86 -35.59 11.77 12.11
CA PRO A 86 -36.45 11.64 10.93
C PRO A 86 -37.76 12.44 11.03
N VAL A 87 -38.19 12.86 12.23
CA VAL A 87 -39.46 13.58 12.43
C VAL A 87 -39.41 15.01 11.88
N ASN A 88 -38.26 15.68 12.04
CA ASN A 88 -38.05 17.07 11.62
C ASN A 88 -36.94 17.22 10.55
N ASP A 89 -36.53 16.10 9.95
CA ASP A 89 -35.49 16.00 8.92
C ASP A 89 -34.24 16.84 9.27
N SER A 90 -33.57 16.50 10.39
CA SER A 90 -32.42 17.28 10.85
C SER A 90 -31.31 16.42 11.45
N TRP A 91 -30.09 16.91 11.26
CA TRP A 91 -28.87 16.36 11.86
C TRP A 91 -28.45 17.19 13.08
N SER A 92 -27.93 16.53 14.11
CA SER A 92 -27.28 17.22 15.22
C SER A 92 -25.90 17.76 14.81
N VAL A 93 -25.37 18.69 15.60
CA VAL A 93 -23.90 18.86 15.68
C VAL A 93 -23.24 17.53 16.09
N PRO A 94 -21.97 17.30 15.77
CA PRO A 94 -21.26 16.08 16.18
C PRO A 94 -21.36 15.81 17.69
N LYS A 95 -21.65 14.56 18.03
CA LYS A 95 -21.76 14.03 19.39
C LYS A 95 -20.39 13.60 19.92
N GLU A 96 -20.35 13.02 21.12
CA GLU A 96 -19.12 12.48 21.70
C GLU A 96 -18.45 11.46 20.76
N ARG A 97 -17.17 11.66 20.47
CA ARG A 97 -16.46 10.92 19.42
C ARG A 97 -16.19 9.48 19.83
N MET A 98 -16.19 8.58 18.84
CA MET A 98 -15.86 7.17 19.06
C MET A 98 -14.41 7.04 19.57
N PRO A 99 -14.14 6.32 20.69
CA PRO A 99 -12.81 6.24 21.30
C PRO A 99 -11.67 5.79 20.38
N THR A 100 -11.99 5.04 19.33
CA THR A 100 -11.05 4.60 18.29
C THR A 100 -11.65 4.83 16.91
N ALA A 101 -11.06 5.69 16.07
CA ALA A 101 -11.48 5.89 14.68
C ALA A 101 -11.30 4.59 13.86
N ARG A 102 -12.38 4.07 13.27
CA ARG A 102 -12.40 2.83 12.47
C ARG A 102 -13.65 2.73 11.59
N SER A 103 -13.61 1.86 10.58
CA SER A 103 -14.71 1.62 9.63
C SER A 103 -15.03 0.14 9.47
N GLY A 104 -16.18 -0.21 8.89
CA GLY A 104 -16.45 -1.56 8.38
C GLY A 104 -16.53 -2.65 9.46
N GLY A 105 -16.88 -2.30 10.69
CA GLY A 105 -17.22 -3.28 11.73
C GLY A 105 -18.72 -3.54 11.83
N ALA A 106 -19.12 -4.29 12.85
CA ALA A 106 -20.52 -4.57 13.19
C ALA A 106 -21.10 -3.52 14.14
N SER A 107 -22.40 -3.28 14.06
CA SER A 107 -23.15 -2.54 15.09
C SER A 107 -24.48 -3.21 15.43
N GLY A 108 -25.10 -2.78 16.53
CA GLY A 108 -26.42 -3.20 16.96
C GLY A 108 -26.97 -2.29 18.07
N SER A 109 -28.25 -2.42 18.43
CA SER A 109 -28.85 -1.62 19.50
C SER A 109 -29.85 -2.43 20.32
N ASP A 110 -29.86 -2.20 21.64
CA ASP A 110 -30.88 -2.71 22.57
C ASP A 110 -32.08 -1.74 22.74
N GLY A 111 -32.17 -0.71 21.88
CA GLY A 111 -33.16 0.36 21.95
C GLY A 111 -32.80 1.50 22.91
N ARG A 112 -31.78 1.32 23.77
CA ARG A 112 -31.25 2.34 24.70
C ARG A 112 -29.83 2.79 24.34
N ARG A 113 -28.98 1.86 23.88
CA ARG A 113 -27.56 2.06 23.54
C ARG A 113 -27.25 1.53 22.15
N ILE A 114 -26.13 1.98 21.60
CA ILE A 114 -25.62 1.51 20.32
C ILE A 114 -24.27 0.85 20.55
N TYR A 115 -24.19 -0.43 20.23
CA TYR A 115 -23.01 -1.26 20.34
C TYR A 115 -22.28 -1.23 19.00
N VAL A 116 -20.95 -1.09 19.03
CA VAL A 116 -20.07 -1.21 17.86
C VAL A 116 -18.96 -2.22 18.17
N ALA A 117 -18.63 -3.06 17.21
CA ALA A 117 -17.66 -4.14 17.36
C ALA A 117 -16.74 -4.26 16.15
N GLY A 118 -15.45 -4.38 16.42
CA GLY A 118 -14.40 -4.53 15.42
C GLY A 118 -14.34 -3.36 14.44
N GLY A 119 -14.00 -3.68 13.19
CA GLY A 119 -13.71 -2.73 12.12
C GLY A 119 -12.21 -2.66 11.80
N GLU A 120 -11.88 -1.90 10.77
CA GLU A 120 -10.55 -1.74 10.20
C GLU A 120 -10.05 -0.29 10.25
N VAL A 121 -8.73 -0.14 10.22
CA VAL A 121 -8.01 1.12 10.04
C VAL A 121 -6.86 0.97 9.03
N THR A 122 -6.57 2.05 8.31
CA THR A 122 -5.33 2.28 7.58
C THR A 122 -4.80 3.68 7.89
N THR A 123 -3.61 3.74 8.48
CA THR A 123 -2.77 4.95 8.63
C THR A 123 -1.33 4.62 8.22
N LYS A 124 -0.47 5.64 8.20
CA LYS A 124 0.98 5.46 7.96
C LYS A 124 1.65 4.50 8.96
N ASP A 125 1.09 4.43 10.17
CA ASP A 125 1.67 3.70 11.30
C ASP A 125 0.95 2.35 11.53
N LEU A 126 -0.29 2.18 11.04
CA LEU A 126 -1.10 1.00 11.34
C LEU A 126 -2.07 0.64 10.21
N VAL A 127 -1.94 -0.60 9.70
CA VAL A 127 -2.93 -1.27 8.85
C VAL A 127 -3.43 -2.50 9.63
N GLY A 128 -4.68 -2.49 10.11
CA GLY A 128 -5.15 -3.58 10.98
C GLY A 128 -6.64 -3.57 11.30
N ALA A 129 -7.15 -4.72 11.75
CA ALA A 129 -8.51 -4.87 12.25
C ALA A 129 -8.54 -4.85 13.79
N PHE A 130 -9.68 -4.48 14.36
CA PHE A 130 -9.87 -4.35 15.81
C PHE A 130 -10.67 -5.50 16.42
N ARG A 131 -10.37 -5.82 17.68
CA ARG A 131 -11.20 -6.69 18.54
C ARG A 131 -12.13 -5.92 19.49
N SER A 132 -12.06 -4.59 19.45
CA SER A 132 -12.77 -3.67 20.32
C SER A 132 -14.28 -3.91 20.28
N VAL A 133 -14.93 -3.84 21.44
CA VAL A 133 -16.37 -3.69 21.54
C VAL A 133 -16.63 -2.49 22.46
N GLU A 134 -17.40 -1.54 21.96
CA GLU A 134 -17.72 -0.28 22.64
C GLU A 134 -19.22 -0.04 22.54
N ALA A 135 -19.81 0.62 23.53
CA ALA A 135 -21.19 1.06 23.49
C ALA A 135 -21.29 2.57 23.70
N TYR A 136 -22.06 3.22 22.84
CA TYR A 136 -22.46 4.61 22.96
C TYR A 136 -23.82 4.67 23.65
N ASP A 137 -23.92 5.51 24.69
CA ASP A 137 -25.16 5.82 25.38
C ASP A 137 -25.64 7.22 24.95
N PRO A 138 -26.69 7.33 24.11
CA PRO A 138 -27.16 8.63 23.61
C PRO A 138 -27.85 9.50 24.67
N VAL A 139 -28.21 8.94 25.83
CA VAL A 139 -28.83 9.71 26.93
C VAL A 139 -27.76 10.52 27.66
N THR A 140 -26.61 9.91 27.92
CA THR A 140 -25.48 10.56 28.59
C THR A 140 -24.44 11.15 27.63
N ASN A 141 -24.59 10.93 26.31
CA ASN A 141 -23.63 11.32 25.28
C ASN A 141 -22.21 10.83 25.63
N SER A 142 -22.09 9.54 25.95
CA SER A 142 -20.85 8.97 26.46
C SER A 142 -20.60 7.56 25.97
N TRP A 143 -19.33 7.18 25.95
CA TRP A 143 -18.86 5.86 25.53
C TRP A 143 -18.48 4.98 26.73
N MET A 144 -18.70 3.67 26.59
CA MET A 144 -18.19 2.65 27.50
C MET A 144 -17.51 1.52 26.71
N THR A 145 -16.33 1.09 27.16
CA THR A 145 -15.70 -0.12 26.64
C THR A 145 -16.36 -1.36 27.23
N LEU A 146 -16.55 -2.38 26.39
CA LEU A 146 -17.10 -3.69 26.73
C LEU A 146 -16.03 -4.78 26.54
N PRO A 147 -16.26 -6.02 27.02
CA PRO A 147 -15.36 -7.13 26.74
C PRO A 147 -15.06 -7.26 25.25
N SER A 148 -13.78 -7.31 24.89
CA SER A 148 -13.32 -7.46 23.50
C SER A 148 -13.76 -8.80 22.90
N MET A 149 -13.91 -8.84 21.58
CA MET A 149 -13.98 -10.09 20.83
C MET A 149 -12.71 -10.94 21.05
N PRO A 150 -12.78 -12.28 20.98
CA PRO A 150 -11.60 -13.16 21.00
C PRO A 150 -10.59 -12.84 19.89
N MET A 151 -11.07 -12.45 18.70
CA MET A 151 -10.22 -12.12 17.54
C MET A 151 -10.56 -10.73 16.96
N PRO A 152 -9.57 -10.01 16.40
CA PRO A 152 -9.84 -8.81 15.63
C PRO A 152 -10.56 -9.15 14.33
N ARG A 153 -11.58 -8.38 13.95
CA ARG A 153 -12.38 -8.64 12.75
C ARG A 153 -12.92 -7.34 12.13
N HIS A 154 -13.03 -7.29 10.81
CA HIS A 154 -13.86 -6.34 10.06
C HIS A 154 -14.77 -7.10 9.09
N GLY A 155 -15.73 -6.44 8.43
CA GLY A 155 -16.71 -7.09 7.55
C GLY A 155 -17.70 -7.99 8.31
N ILE A 156 -17.96 -7.67 9.58
CA ILE A 156 -18.73 -8.50 10.52
C ILE A 156 -20.23 -8.19 10.37
N ALA A 157 -21.08 -9.22 10.41
CA ALA A 157 -22.52 -9.04 10.62
C ALA A 157 -22.84 -8.95 12.12
N GLY A 158 -23.50 -7.86 12.54
CA GLY A 158 -23.89 -7.60 13.93
C GLY A 158 -25.40 -7.52 14.11
N ALA A 159 -25.91 -8.10 15.21
CA ALA A 159 -27.30 -7.93 15.63
C ALA A 159 -27.45 -8.10 17.14
N VAL A 160 -28.26 -7.23 17.77
CA VAL A 160 -28.70 -7.44 19.17
C VAL A 160 -30.02 -8.20 19.14
N ILE A 161 -30.07 -9.34 19.83
CA ILE A 161 -31.25 -10.21 19.93
C ILE A 161 -31.48 -10.51 21.41
N GLY A 162 -32.58 -9.98 21.96
CA GLY A 162 -32.82 -10.00 23.41
C GLY A 162 -31.72 -9.22 24.14
N ASN A 163 -31.07 -9.88 25.11
CA ASN A 163 -29.97 -9.32 25.88
C ASN A 163 -28.58 -9.63 25.30
N ARG A 164 -28.47 -10.04 24.03
CA ARG A 164 -27.21 -10.56 23.46
C ARG A 164 -26.82 -9.85 22.18
N PHE A 165 -25.56 -9.43 22.08
CA PHE A 165 -24.98 -8.92 20.84
C PHE A 165 -24.26 -10.06 20.11
N HIS A 166 -24.80 -10.48 18.97
CA HIS A 166 -24.28 -11.54 18.13
C HIS A 166 -23.37 -10.94 17.04
N LEU A 167 -22.19 -11.55 16.84
CA LEU A 167 -21.13 -11.06 15.95
C LEU A 167 -20.61 -12.19 15.06
N VAL A 168 -21.07 -12.23 13.81
CA VAL A 168 -20.90 -13.36 12.88
C VAL A 168 -19.93 -13.02 11.75
N SER A 169 -19.03 -13.95 11.46
CA SER A 169 -18.11 -13.93 10.31
C SER A 169 -17.15 -12.72 10.31
N GLY A 170 -16.68 -12.30 9.14
CA GLY A 170 -15.71 -11.23 8.95
C GLY A 170 -14.29 -11.72 8.66
N MET A 171 -13.34 -10.80 8.67
CA MET A 171 -11.95 -11.01 8.26
C MET A 171 -10.97 -10.37 9.24
N MET A 172 -9.90 -11.07 9.58
CA MET A 172 -8.95 -10.69 10.63
C MET A 172 -7.96 -9.59 10.25
N GLN A 173 -7.96 -9.17 8.99
CA GLN A 173 -7.03 -8.18 8.44
C GLN A 173 -7.78 -6.91 7.99
N SER A 174 -7.14 -5.74 8.03
CA SER A 174 -7.59 -4.56 7.27
C SER A 174 -7.37 -4.76 5.77
N ALA A 175 -8.21 -4.15 4.95
CA ALA A 175 -8.11 -4.03 3.49
C ALA A 175 -8.13 -5.30 2.64
N GLY A 176 -7.84 -6.48 3.20
CA GLY A 176 -7.42 -7.64 2.42
C GLY A 176 -5.95 -7.59 1.99
N ALA A 177 -5.14 -6.68 2.57
CA ALA A 177 -3.80 -6.35 2.09
C ALA A 177 -2.79 -7.52 1.98
N LEU A 178 -3.02 -8.65 2.67
CA LEU A 178 -2.24 -9.88 2.54
C LEU A 178 -2.98 -10.95 1.74
N VAL A 179 -4.32 -10.94 1.68
CA VAL A 179 -5.10 -11.82 0.79
C VAL A 179 -4.90 -11.45 -0.68
N PHE A 180 -4.63 -10.17 -0.97
CA PHE A 180 -4.18 -9.72 -2.30
C PHE A 180 -2.79 -10.25 -2.68
N LEU A 181 -1.94 -10.60 -1.71
CA LEU A 181 -0.56 -11.06 -1.91
C LEU A 181 -0.42 -12.58 -1.78
N ASP A 182 -1.29 -13.22 -0.99
CA ASP A 182 -1.44 -14.66 -0.84
C ASP A 182 -2.93 -15.01 -0.60
N PRO A 183 -3.67 -15.43 -1.65
CA PRO A 183 -5.07 -15.82 -1.53
C PRO A 183 -5.28 -17.15 -0.79
N THR A 184 -4.23 -17.88 -0.40
CA THR A 184 -4.34 -19.09 0.44
C THR A 184 -4.36 -18.76 1.94
N LEU A 185 -4.01 -17.53 2.32
CA LEU A 185 -4.22 -17.04 3.69
C LEU A 185 -5.71 -16.90 3.99
N SER A 186 -6.28 -17.90 4.68
CA SER A 186 -7.62 -17.83 5.25
C SER A 186 -7.69 -16.82 6.40
N THR A 187 -7.70 -15.53 6.06
CA THR A 187 -7.94 -14.43 7.02
C THR A 187 -9.43 -14.25 7.32
N HIS A 188 -10.32 -14.83 6.51
CA HIS A 188 -11.75 -14.94 6.78
C HIS A 188 -12.02 -15.92 7.91
N THR A 189 -13.10 -15.70 8.65
CA THR A 189 -13.54 -16.59 9.72
C THR A 189 -15.05 -16.81 9.68
N ALA A 190 -15.49 -18.00 10.10
CA ALA A 190 -16.90 -18.32 10.30
C ALA A 190 -17.36 -18.13 11.76
N LEU A 191 -16.52 -17.54 12.62
CA LEU A 191 -16.80 -17.41 14.06
C LEU A 191 -18.09 -16.64 14.35
N HIS A 192 -18.85 -17.18 15.30
CA HIS A 192 -20.04 -16.57 15.90
C HIS A 192 -19.74 -16.26 17.37
N ASP A 193 -19.34 -15.02 17.65
CA ASP A 193 -19.18 -14.56 19.03
C ASP A 193 -20.53 -14.03 19.55
N ILE A 194 -20.75 -14.17 20.86
CA ILE A 194 -21.94 -13.70 21.56
C ILE A 194 -21.50 -12.96 22.81
N LEU A 195 -21.86 -11.68 22.91
CA LEU A 195 -21.66 -10.87 24.11
C LEU A 195 -22.98 -10.73 24.87
N GLU A 196 -23.03 -11.25 26.09
CA GLU A 196 -24.14 -11.05 27.03
C GLU A 196 -24.14 -9.60 27.57
N LEU A 197 -25.20 -8.86 27.30
CA LEU A 197 -25.36 -7.46 27.70
C LEU A 197 -25.93 -7.37 29.13
N GLN A 198 -25.07 -7.62 30.12
CA GLN A 198 -25.44 -7.60 31.54
C GLN A 198 -25.72 -6.18 32.07
N PHE A 199 -26.98 -5.75 32.00
CA PHE A 199 -27.43 -4.45 32.53
C PHE A 199 -28.63 -4.60 33.48
N GLY A 200 -28.44 -5.34 34.58
CA GLY A 200 -29.48 -5.57 35.59
C GLY A 200 -28.95 -5.80 37.01
N ALA A 201 -28.45 -4.75 37.67
CA ALA A 201 -28.24 -4.72 39.12
C ALA A 201 -28.22 -3.25 39.64
N PRO A 202 -28.87 -2.94 40.78
CA PRO A 202 -28.68 -1.65 41.48
C PRO A 202 -27.32 -1.59 42.19
N PRO A 203 -26.79 -0.39 42.50
CA PRO A 203 -25.45 -0.25 43.09
C PRO A 203 -25.38 -0.78 44.54
N PRO A 204 -24.30 -1.49 44.91
CA PRO A 204 -24.09 -1.96 46.28
C PRO A 204 -23.59 -0.82 47.22
N PRO A 205 -23.86 -0.90 48.53
CA PRO A 205 -23.50 0.13 49.50
C PRO A 205 -22.01 0.13 49.89
N THR A 206 -21.54 1.29 50.37
CA THR A 206 -20.16 1.61 50.76
C THR A 206 -19.63 0.72 51.91
N PRO A 207 -18.36 0.26 51.88
CA PRO A 207 -17.82 -0.65 52.90
C PRO A 207 -17.29 0.07 54.17
N THR A 208 -17.42 -0.61 55.31
CA THR A 208 -16.87 -0.22 56.62
C THR A 208 -15.42 -0.72 56.83
N SER A 209 -14.73 -0.12 57.82
CA SER A 209 -13.26 -0.11 57.95
C SER A 209 -12.66 -1.10 58.97
N LYS A 210 -11.30 -1.13 59.01
CA LYS A 210 -10.33 -1.70 60.02
C LYS A 210 -9.71 -3.07 59.65
N SER A 211 -8.44 -3.39 59.98
CA SER A 211 -7.29 -2.62 60.53
C SER A 211 -6.00 -3.47 60.54
N SER A 212 -4.81 -2.85 60.36
CA SER A 212 -3.46 -3.27 60.87
C SER A 212 -2.88 -4.65 60.45
N ALA A 213 -1.59 -4.98 60.52
CA ALA A 213 -0.36 -4.35 61.06
C ALA A 213 0.87 -4.80 60.20
N ALA A 214 1.84 -3.93 59.89
CA ALA A 214 3.17 -3.77 60.54
C ALA A 214 4.36 -4.48 59.82
N ALA A 215 5.49 -3.75 59.73
CA ALA A 215 6.81 -4.20 59.23
C ALA A 215 7.70 -4.67 60.44
N PRO A 216 9.05 -4.93 60.38
CA PRO A 216 10.14 -4.41 59.51
C PRO A 216 11.05 -5.57 58.97
N SER A 217 12.36 -5.51 58.64
CA SER A 217 13.41 -4.47 58.75
C SER A 217 14.67 -4.73 57.87
N GLN A 218 15.34 -3.63 57.46
CA GLN A 218 16.80 -3.46 57.28
C GLN A 218 17.60 -4.14 56.13
N ALA A 219 18.68 -3.43 55.74
CA ALA A 219 19.71 -3.70 54.74
C ALA A 219 21.10 -3.80 55.48
N PRO A 220 22.32 -3.50 54.95
CA PRO A 220 22.78 -3.13 53.60
C PRO A 220 24.14 -3.81 53.20
N ALA A 221 24.96 -3.13 52.36
CA ALA A 221 26.40 -3.32 52.09
C ALA A 221 26.80 -4.39 51.04
N THR A 222 27.81 -4.22 50.16
CA THR A 222 28.74 -3.09 49.89
C THR A 222 29.35 -3.14 48.46
N ALA A 223 30.10 -2.07 48.12
CA ALA A 223 31.00 -1.84 46.97
C ALA A 223 32.00 -2.99 46.62
N ALA A 224 32.83 -2.95 45.54
CA ALA A 224 33.36 -1.83 44.75
C ALA A 224 33.90 -2.23 43.34
N SER A 225 34.20 -1.20 42.52
CA SER A 225 35.32 -0.98 41.54
C SER A 225 36.18 -2.15 40.97
N ALA A 226 36.89 -2.05 39.83
CA ALA A 226 37.35 -0.90 39.01
C ALA A 226 37.82 -1.33 37.59
N THR A 227 38.08 -0.33 36.70
CA THR A 227 39.09 -0.29 35.58
C THR A 227 39.08 -1.38 34.48
N ALA A 228 38.97 -1.05 33.17
CA ALA A 228 39.98 -0.44 32.26
C ALA A 228 41.15 -1.41 31.91
N ALA A 229 41.72 -1.46 30.69
CA ALA A 229 41.66 -0.59 29.51
C ALA A 229 41.82 -1.38 28.17
N ALA A 230 41.94 -0.67 27.04
CA ALA A 230 42.01 -1.23 25.68
C ALA A 230 43.43 -1.55 25.18
N SER A 231 43.53 -2.28 24.06
CA SER A 231 44.63 -2.21 23.09
C SER A 231 44.20 -2.69 21.69
N GLU A 232 44.95 -2.29 20.66
CA GLU A 232 44.60 -2.36 19.22
C GLU A 232 45.43 -3.41 18.42
N GLN A 233 45.30 -3.36 17.07
CA GLN A 233 46.23 -3.88 16.02
C GLN A 233 46.16 -5.40 15.69
N SER A 234 46.35 -5.90 14.46
CA SER A 234 46.55 -5.27 13.11
C SER A 234 46.16 -6.24 11.96
N THR A 235 46.03 -5.69 10.74
CA THR A 235 46.22 -6.22 9.35
C THR A 235 46.71 -7.69 9.13
N THR A 236 46.47 -8.42 8.03
CA THR A 236 46.57 -8.05 6.58
C THR A 236 46.16 -9.23 5.65
N ALA A 237 45.71 -8.96 4.40
CA ALA A 237 45.90 -9.76 3.15
C ALA A 237 45.41 -11.25 3.04
N ALA A 238 45.12 -11.85 1.86
CA ALA A 238 44.77 -11.39 0.51
C ALA A 238 44.38 -12.59 -0.41
N ARG A 239 43.85 -12.30 -1.63
CA ARG A 239 43.84 -13.13 -2.87
C ARG A 239 43.03 -14.44 -2.95
N THR A 240 41.91 -14.39 -3.67
CA THR A 240 41.55 -15.21 -4.86
C THR A 240 40.19 -14.69 -5.38
N ALA A 241 39.81 -14.73 -6.66
CA ALA A 241 40.44 -15.23 -7.88
C ALA A 241 40.17 -14.27 -9.06
N ALA A 242 40.97 -14.35 -10.12
CA ALA A 242 40.72 -13.64 -11.39
C ALA A 242 40.67 -14.64 -12.55
N ALA A 243 39.59 -14.65 -13.32
CA ALA A 243 39.52 -15.13 -14.72
C ALA A 243 38.09 -15.03 -15.29
N ALA A 244 37.79 -14.01 -16.11
CA ALA A 244 36.71 -14.08 -17.12
C ALA A 244 36.84 -12.97 -18.19
N SER A 245 36.93 -13.42 -19.45
CA SER A 245 36.70 -12.72 -20.73
C SER A 245 37.41 -11.40 -21.08
N SER A 246 38.18 -11.47 -22.18
CA SER A 246 38.63 -10.33 -22.96
C SER A 246 37.56 -9.89 -23.97
N GLN A 247 36.97 -8.71 -23.75
CA GLN A 247 36.46 -7.85 -24.82
C GLN A 247 37.14 -6.48 -24.66
N GLY A 248 37.33 -5.75 -25.77
CA GLY A 248 37.73 -4.34 -25.68
C GLY A 248 36.74 -3.55 -24.83
N PRO A 249 37.13 -2.41 -24.21
CA PRO A 249 36.30 -1.72 -23.24
C PRO A 249 34.93 -1.39 -23.86
N LYS A 250 33.89 -2.10 -23.38
CA LYS A 250 32.50 -1.80 -23.74
C LYS A 250 32.25 -0.34 -23.43
N ARG A 251 31.72 0.40 -24.40
CA ARG A 251 31.30 1.78 -24.19
C ARG A 251 30.25 1.79 -23.07
N LEU A 252 30.54 2.50 -21.99
CA LEU A 252 29.65 2.64 -20.84
C LEU A 252 28.76 3.88 -21.04
N TYR A 253 27.45 3.66 -21.13
CA TYR A 253 26.46 4.73 -21.17
C TYR A 253 26.04 5.14 -19.75
N ALA A 254 25.92 6.44 -19.48
CA ALA A 254 25.36 6.92 -18.23
C ALA A 254 23.87 7.23 -18.40
N ARG A 255 23.02 6.64 -17.55
CA ARG A 255 21.62 7.03 -17.39
C ARG A 255 21.52 8.17 -16.38
N TYR A 256 20.80 9.23 -16.76
CA TYR A 256 20.75 10.48 -16.01
C TYR A 256 19.39 10.67 -15.31
N ASN A 257 19.38 11.32 -14.15
CA ASN A 257 18.14 11.75 -13.51
C ASN A 257 17.42 12.70 -14.48
N VAL A 258 16.14 12.46 -14.76
CA VAL A 258 15.29 13.25 -15.65
C VAL A 258 15.34 14.75 -15.34
N ASN A 259 15.53 15.15 -14.08
CA ASN A 259 15.62 16.55 -13.65
C ASN A 259 17.01 17.18 -13.78
N SER A 260 18.03 16.43 -14.20
CA SER A 260 19.36 16.95 -14.55
C SER A 260 19.40 17.54 -15.97
N PRO A 261 20.35 18.44 -16.31
CA PRO A 261 20.48 18.99 -17.66
C PRO A 261 20.66 17.91 -18.74
N GLN A 262 21.46 16.88 -18.45
CA GLN A 262 21.68 15.74 -19.34
C GLN A 262 20.42 14.86 -19.44
N GLY A 263 19.72 14.65 -18.34
CA GLY A 263 18.44 13.93 -18.31
C GLY A 263 17.35 14.61 -19.13
N GLN A 264 17.26 15.94 -19.10
CA GLN A 264 16.34 16.70 -19.96
C GLN A 264 16.67 16.55 -21.46
N VAL A 265 17.95 16.50 -21.84
CA VAL A 265 18.36 16.19 -23.23
C VAL A 265 17.92 14.78 -23.63
N MET A 266 18.13 13.77 -22.77
CA MET A 266 17.69 12.40 -23.05
C MET A 266 16.17 12.26 -23.02
N LEU A 267 15.46 13.04 -22.20
CA LEU A 267 14.01 13.08 -22.14
C LEU A 267 13.39 13.63 -23.43
N ALA A 268 13.98 14.67 -24.01
CA ALA A 268 13.54 15.20 -25.31
C ALA A 268 13.75 14.16 -26.44
N LYS A 269 14.90 13.46 -26.44
CA LYS A 269 15.15 12.33 -27.34
C LYS A 269 14.15 11.19 -27.13
N TYR A 270 13.85 10.86 -25.88
CA TYR A 270 12.86 9.84 -25.52
C TYR A 270 11.46 10.20 -26.04
N ALA A 271 11.00 11.45 -25.86
CA ALA A 271 9.75 11.93 -26.43
C ALA A 271 9.70 11.70 -27.95
N ARG A 272 10.75 12.14 -28.68
CA ARG A 272 10.82 11.94 -30.13
C ARG A 272 10.86 10.47 -30.54
N ALA A 273 11.49 9.60 -29.74
CA ALA A 273 11.48 8.17 -29.98
C ALA A 273 10.08 7.57 -29.82
N VAL A 274 9.36 7.91 -28.74
CA VAL A 274 7.98 7.44 -28.49
C VAL A 274 7.03 7.89 -29.61
N GLU A 275 7.21 9.09 -30.15
CA GLU A 275 6.50 9.58 -31.33
C GLU A 275 6.73 8.67 -32.56
N ILE A 276 7.99 8.43 -32.94
CA ILE A 276 8.34 7.54 -34.07
C ILE A 276 7.84 6.11 -33.83
N MET A 277 7.98 5.58 -32.61
CA MET A 277 7.53 4.23 -32.25
C MET A 277 6.02 4.06 -32.39
N ARG A 278 5.22 5.13 -32.26
CA ARG A 278 3.76 5.10 -32.47
C ARG A 278 3.34 5.15 -33.94
N GLU A 279 4.24 5.55 -34.84
CA GLU A 279 4.01 5.53 -36.30
C GLU A 279 4.35 4.17 -36.93
N LEU A 280 5.10 3.31 -36.21
CA LEU A 280 5.43 1.96 -36.66
C LEU A 280 4.22 1.01 -36.54
N PRO A 281 4.06 0.02 -37.45
CA PRO A 281 3.00 -0.98 -37.36
C PRO A 281 3.05 -1.77 -36.05
N ASP A 282 1.88 -2.09 -35.46
CA ASP A 282 1.77 -2.77 -34.15
C ASP A 282 2.51 -4.13 -34.05
N TYR A 283 2.78 -4.79 -35.18
CA TYR A 283 3.53 -6.04 -35.27
C TYR A 283 5.06 -5.84 -35.33
N ASP A 284 5.54 -4.63 -35.58
CA ASP A 284 6.98 -4.32 -35.53
C ASP A 284 7.43 -4.35 -34.06
N GLN A 285 8.48 -5.10 -33.76
CA GLN A 285 9.00 -5.26 -32.40
C GLN A 285 9.65 -3.98 -31.84
N ARG A 286 9.75 -2.94 -32.67
CA ARG A 286 10.19 -1.58 -32.32
C ARG A 286 9.02 -0.62 -32.12
N SER A 287 7.77 -1.04 -32.36
CA SER A 287 6.59 -0.19 -32.20
C SER A 287 6.23 0.06 -30.72
N TRP A 288 5.54 1.18 -30.45
CA TRP A 288 5.06 1.50 -29.11
C TRP A 288 4.08 0.43 -28.60
N LYS A 289 3.21 -0.08 -29.49
CA LYS A 289 2.21 -1.08 -29.13
C LYS A 289 2.84 -2.42 -28.76
N TRP A 290 3.92 -2.82 -29.43
CA TRP A 290 4.68 -4.01 -29.04
C TRP A 290 5.23 -3.89 -27.62
N TRP A 291 5.88 -2.76 -27.29
CA TRP A 291 6.49 -2.55 -25.98
C TRP A 291 5.48 -2.40 -24.84
N TRP A 292 4.32 -1.77 -25.10
CA TRP A 292 3.17 -1.82 -24.20
C TRP A 292 2.75 -3.27 -23.91
N ASN A 293 2.55 -4.08 -24.96
CA ASN A 293 2.11 -5.47 -24.81
C ASN A 293 3.16 -6.39 -24.15
N THR A 294 4.47 -6.05 -24.19
CA THR A 294 5.55 -6.77 -23.48
C THR A 294 5.29 -6.86 -21.97
N HIS A 295 4.92 -5.74 -21.34
CA HIS A 295 4.75 -5.68 -19.88
C HIS A 295 3.43 -6.27 -19.39
N TRP A 296 2.37 -6.13 -20.17
CA TRP A 296 0.98 -6.55 -19.88
C TRP A 296 0.83 -7.71 -18.88
N VAL A 297 0.60 -7.41 -17.60
CA VAL A 297 0.55 -8.45 -16.55
C VAL A 297 -0.85 -9.04 -16.39
N LYS A 298 -0.88 -10.21 -15.74
CA LYS A 298 -2.05 -10.80 -15.08
C LYS A 298 -2.61 -9.90 -13.97
N GLY A 299 -3.80 -9.33 -14.18
CA GLY A 299 -4.55 -8.60 -13.16
C GLY A 299 -5.49 -9.50 -12.34
N PHE A 300 -5.72 -9.12 -11.07
CA PHE A 300 -6.79 -9.63 -10.21
C PHE A 300 -7.98 -8.64 -10.21
N PRO A 301 -9.25 -9.09 -10.09
CA PRO A 301 -9.72 -10.47 -9.90
C PRO A 301 -9.52 -11.38 -11.11
N ALA A 302 -9.62 -12.70 -10.92
CA ALA A 302 -9.36 -13.70 -11.96
C ALA A 302 -10.19 -13.52 -13.25
N ALA A 303 -11.35 -12.86 -13.19
CA ALA A 303 -12.11 -12.47 -14.38
C ALA A 303 -11.36 -11.47 -15.29
N LEU A 304 -10.56 -10.57 -14.71
CA LEU A 304 -9.66 -9.68 -15.47
C LEU A 304 -8.47 -10.45 -16.05
N TRP A 305 -8.06 -11.56 -15.44
CA TRP A 305 -7.04 -12.44 -16.02
C TRP A 305 -7.55 -13.20 -17.25
N ASP A 306 -8.75 -13.77 -17.18
CA ASP A 306 -9.36 -14.43 -18.34
C ASP A 306 -9.63 -13.42 -19.47
N LEU A 307 -10.01 -12.19 -19.13
CA LEU A 307 -10.11 -11.07 -20.07
C LEU A 307 -8.75 -10.70 -20.68
N SER A 308 -7.70 -10.52 -19.87
CA SER A 308 -6.33 -10.23 -20.33
C SER A 308 -5.76 -11.32 -21.24
N LYS A 309 -5.92 -12.60 -20.87
CA LYS A 309 -5.58 -13.75 -21.72
C LYS A 309 -6.32 -13.73 -23.05
N LYS A 310 -7.64 -13.49 -23.01
CA LYS A 310 -8.48 -13.41 -24.21
C LYS A 310 -8.02 -12.26 -25.11
N GLN A 311 -7.81 -11.07 -24.54
CA GLN A 311 -7.32 -9.90 -25.26
C GLN A 311 -5.91 -10.10 -25.84
N LYS A 312 -4.98 -10.79 -25.14
CA LYS A 312 -3.68 -11.21 -25.70
C LYS A 312 -3.88 -12.14 -26.91
N ALA A 313 -4.73 -13.16 -26.77
CA ALA A 313 -4.99 -14.11 -27.86
C ALA A 313 -5.65 -13.44 -29.07
N GLU A 314 -6.60 -12.54 -28.85
CA GLU A 314 -7.25 -11.73 -29.89
C GLU A 314 -6.24 -10.80 -30.57
N ALA A 315 -5.39 -10.11 -29.81
CA ALA A 315 -4.33 -9.26 -30.36
C ALA A 315 -3.28 -10.03 -31.17
N ILE A 316 -2.88 -11.23 -30.72
CA ILE A 316 -1.94 -12.08 -31.48
C ILE A 316 -2.60 -12.62 -32.76
N ALA A 317 -3.90 -12.94 -32.71
CA ALA A 317 -4.64 -13.43 -33.87
C ALA A 317 -4.74 -12.40 -35.02
N THR A 318 -4.71 -11.09 -34.73
CA THR A 318 -4.69 -10.03 -35.76
C THR A 318 -3.32 -9.81 -36.40
N LEU A 319 -2.23 -10.31 -35.80
CA LEU A 319 -0.88 -10.14 -36.36
C LEU A 319 -0.67 -10.99 -37.63
N PRO A 320 0.23 -10.57 -38.54
CA PRO A 320 0.71 -11.42 -39.62
C PRO A 320 1.36 -12.71 -39.05
N PRO A 321 1.20 -13.89 -39.69
CA PRO A 321 1.61 -15.18 -39.12
C PRO A 321 3.06 -15.25 -38.65
N GLU A 322 3.97 -14.59 -39.35
CA GLU A 322 5.41 -14.57 -39.09
C GLU A 322 5.80 -13.87 -37.78
N TYR A 323 4.95 -12.99 -37.22
CA TYR A 323 5.21 -12.30 -35.94
C TYR A 323 4.58 -12.99 -34.72
N ARG A 324 3.67 -13.95 -34.93
CA ARG A 324 2.85 -14.54 -33.85
C ARG A 324 3.68 -15.29 -32.82
N ALA A 325 4.66 -16.10 -33.26
CA ALA A 325 5.52 -16.87 -32.35
C ALA A 325 6.40 -15.97 -31.46
N ASP A 326 6.82 -14.81 -31.97
CA ASP A 326 7.57 -13.82 -31.19
C ASP A 326 6.64 -13.06 -30.23
N ALA A 327 5.44 -12.68 -30.66
CA ALA A 327 4.44 -12.04 -29.79
C ALA A 327 3.95 -12.97 -28.67
N GLU A 328 3.78 -14.27 -28.94
CA GLU A 328 3.46 -15.29 -27.94
C GLU A 328 4.52 -15.36 -26.84
N ALA A 329 5.80 -15.28 -27.22
CA ALA A 329 6.96 -15.39 -26.35
C ALA A 329 7.32 -14.08 -25.60
N VAL A 330 7.04 -12.91 -26.17
CA VAL A 330 7.44 -11.59 -25.62
C VAL A 330 6.29 -10.91 -24.86
N TRP A 331 5.06 -10.94 -25.37
CA TRP A 331 3.94 -10.22 -24.75
C TRP A 331 3.45 -10.91 -23.48
N ASN A 332 3.05 -10.15 -22.46
CA ASN A 332 2.73 -10.68 -21.13
C ASN A 332 3.87 -11.55 -20.59
N GLY A 333 5.10 -11.03 -20.71
CA GLY A 333 6.33 -11.68 -20.24
C GLY A 333 6.75 -11.24 -18.84
N CYS A 334 6.17 -10.16 -18.31
CA CYS A 334 6.55 -9.53 -17.05
C CYS A 334 6.60 -10.52 -15.87
N GLN A 335 7.59 -10.34 -15.00
CA GLN A 335 7.79 -11.17 -13.82
C GLN A 335 7.38 -10.44 -12.56
N ALA A 336 6.59 -11.15 -11.75
CA ALA A 336 6.11 -10.81 -10.41
C ALA A 336 5.26 -9.53 -10.26
N HIS A 337 3.98 -9.72 -9.95
CA HIS A 337 3.40 -9.30 -8.67
C HIS A 337 2.68 -10.54 -8.08
N PRO A 338 2.69 -10.76 -6.76
CA PRO A 338 2.34 -12.06 -6.19
C PRO A 338 0.85 -12.35 -6.33
N TYR A 339 0.51 -13.27 -7.24
CA TYR A 339 -0.89 -13.57 -7.61
C TYR A 339 -1.28 -15.05 -7.63
N ASN A 340 -0.34 -15.99 -7.58
CA ASN A 340 -0.68 -17.41 -7.53
C ASN A 340 0.41 -18.26 -6.85
N PRO A 341 0.28 -18.61 -5.56
CA PRO A 341 1.22 -19.54 -4.89
C PRO A 341 1.15 -20.97 -5.43
N SER A 342 0.17 -21.31 -6.29
CA SER A 342 0.07 -22.61 -6.96
C SER A 342 0.75 -22.67 -8.34
N ASP A 343 1.39 -21.58 -8.81
CA ASP A 343 2.14 -21.55 -10.07
C ASP A 343 3.63 -21.31 -9.78
N PRO A 344 4.48 -22.36 -9.92
CA PRO A 344 5.90 -22.26 -9.62
C PRO A 344 6.64 -21.21 -10.45
N GLU A 345 6.20 -20.85 -11.66
CA GLU A 345 6.86 -19.79 -12.44
C GLU A 345 6.46 -18.38 -11.98
N GLN A 346 5.28 -18.19 -11.38
CA GLN A 346 4.75 -16.88 -10.97
C GLN A 346 4.91 -16.55 -9.48
N TYR A 347 5.14 -17.55 -8.60
CA TYR A 347 5.46 -17.31 -7.19
C TYR A 347 6.90 -16.80 -6.97
N GLN A 348 7.73 -16.88 -8.02
CA GLN A 348 9.16 -16.54 -7.99
C GLN A 348 9.42 -15.03 -8.09
N GLN A 349 9.08 -14.27 -7.04
CA GLN A 349 9.35 -12.82 -6.96
C GLN A 349 10.80 -12.45 -7.26
N TRP A 350 11.76 -13.37 -7.03
CA TRP A 350 13.17 -13.16 -7.31
C TRP A 350 13.50 -12.76 -8.77
N PHE A 351 12.61 -12.99 -9.75
CA PHE A 351 12.81 -12.59 -11.15
C PHE A 351 12.35 -11.18 -11.51
N PHE A 352 11.64 -10.48 -10.61
CA PHE A 352 11.17 -9.10 -10.82
C PHE A 352 12.26 -8.18 -11.38
N LEU A 353 13.39 -8.04 -10.67
CA LEU A 353 14.45 -7.10 -10.99
C LEU A 353 15.26 -7.46 -12.25
N PRO A 354 15.76 -8.71 -12.46
CA PRO A 354 16.48 -9.04 -13.68
C PRO A 354 15.58 -8.99 -14.93
N TRP A 355 14.28 -9.29 -14.82
CA TRP A 355 13.36 -9.12 -15.95
C TRP A 355 13.26 -7.64 -16.35
N HIS A 356 12.94 -6.75 -15.42
CA HIS A 356 12.80 -5.32 -15.72
C HIS A 356 14.14 -4.71 -16.21
N ARG A 357 15.28 -5.11 -15.65
CA ARG A 357 16.61 -4.70 -16.14
C ARG A 357 16.85 -5.09 -17.60
N LEU A 358 16.59 -6.35 -17.96
CA LEU A 358 16.75 -6.84 -19.33
C LEU A 358 15.76 -6.18 -20.30
N MET A 359 14.52 -5.98 -19.88
CA MET A 359 13.50 -5.22 -20.62
C MET A 359 13.97 -3.80 -20.94
N LEU A 360 14.46 -3.05 -19.94
CA LEU A 360 14.96 -1.69 -20.11
C LEU A 360 16.20 -1.62 -21.01
N HIS A 361 17.09 -2.61 -20.95
CA HIS A 361 18.26 -2.69 -21.84
C HIS A 361 17.84 -2.83 -23.32
N GLN A 362 16.91 -3.75 -23.59
CA GLN A 362 16.42 -3.99 -24.95
C GLN A 362 15.59 -2.82 -25.49
N PHE A 363 14.74 -2.23 -24.65
CA PHE A 363 13.96 -1.02 -24.97
C PHE A 363 14.85 0.18 -25.30
N GLU A 364 15.90 0.43 -24.50
CA GLU A 364 16.88 1.48 -24.78
C GLU A 364 17.64 1.22 -26.09
N GLY A 365 17.95 -0.04 -26.40
CA GLY A 365 18.49 -0.46 -27.70
C GLY A 365 17.55 -0.15 -28.87
N VAL A 366 16.25 -0.42 -28.72
CA VAL A 366 15.21 -0.06 -29.70
C VAL A 366 15.16 1.45 -29.91
N ILE A 367 15.21 2.25 -28.83
CA ILE A 367 15.22 3.73 -28.93
C ILE A 367 16.43 4.23 -29.74
N ARG A 368 17.64 3.73 -29.46
CA ARG A 368 18.83 4.02 -30.29
C ARG A 368 18.60 3.66 -31.77
N GLY A 369 17.93 2.53 -32.01
CA GLY A 369 17.57 2.03 -33.34
C GLY A 369 16.62 2.95 -34.11
N VAL A 370 15.54 3.44 -33.50
CA VAL A 370 14.54 4.30 -34.17
C VAL A 370 14.98 5.76 -34.29
N LEU A 371 15.82 6.24 -33.36
CA LEU A 371 16.40 7.59 -33.44
C LEU A 371 17.63 7.67 -34.37
N HIS A 372 18.23 6.53 -34.72
CA HIS A 372 19.58 6.46 -35.30
C HIS A 372 20.65 7.19 -34.45
N ASP A 373 20.50 7.13 -33.13
CA ASP A 373 21.33 7.87 -32.16
C ASP A 373 21.92 6.92 -31.11
N GLU A 374 23.18 6.54 -31.28
CA GLU A 374 23.90 5.70 -30.32
C GLU A 374 24.23 6.44 -29.01
N GLU A 375 24.18 7.78 -28.97
CA GLU A 375 24.43 8.56 -27.76
C GLU A 375 23.24 8.57 -26.80
N PHE A 376 22.09 8.02 -27.19
CA PHE A 376 20.93 7.92 -26.31
C PHE A 376 21.20 7.00 -25.11
N SER A 377 20.75 7.43 -23.93
CA SER A 377 20.58 6.59 -22.74
C SER A 377 19.21 6.89 -22.12
N LEU A 378 18.56 5.87 -21.55
CA LEU A 378 17.24 6.05 -20.96
C LEU A 378 17.36 6.89 -19.67
N PRO A 379 16.64 8.02 -19.53
CA PRO A 379 16.60 8.75 -18.27
C PRO A 379 15.87 7.93 -17.19
N TYR A 380 16.09 8.26 -15.92
CA TYR A 380 15.32 7.71 -14.81
C TYR A 380 14.65 8.83 -14.01
N TRP A 381 13.51 8.55 -13.38
CA TRP A 381 12.82 9.49 -12.51
C TRP A 381 12.85 8.98 -11.07
N ASN A 382 13.33 9.82 -10.13
CA ASN A 382 13.60 9.43 -8.75
C ASN A 382 12.71 10.17 -7.74
N PRO A 383 11.44 9.78 -7.56
CA PRO A 383 10.51 10.44 -6.64
C PRO A 383 10.77 10.09 -5.16
N ILE A 384 12.04 9.94 -4.78
CA ILE A 384 12.46 9.38 -3.48
C ILE A 384 13.70 10.13 -2.95
N THR A 385 13.86 11.38 -3.34
CA THR A 385 14.88 12.28 -2.80
C THR A 385 14.28 13.18 -1.73
N HIS A 386 15.14 13.88 -0.99
CA HIS A 386 14.73 14.97 -0.11
C HIS A 386 14.37 16.27 -0.87
N ASN A 387 14.34 16.25 -2.20
CA ASN A 387 13.94 17.39 -3.03
C ASN A 387 12.43 17.30 -3.37
N PRO A 388 11.60 18.26 -2.93
CA PRO A 388 10.17 18.29 -3.26
C PRO A 388 9.86 18.28 -4.76
N ASP A 389 10.75 18.79 -5.61
CA ASP A 389 10.55 18.86 -7.06
C ASP A 389 10.62 17.47 -7.73
N ASP A 390 11.38 16.52 -7.16
CA ASP A 390 11.47 15.17 -7.71
C ASP A 390 10.18 14.35 -7.47
N LEU A 391 9.36 14.74 -6.48
CA LEU A 391 8.03 14.17 -6.23
C LEU A 391 6.95 14.68 -7.19
N ILE A 392 7.27 15.63 -8.07
CA ILE A 392 6.37 16.14 -9.09
C ILE A 392 6.71 15.46 -10.42
N VAL A 393 5.69 14.94 -11.11
CA VAL A 393 5.87 14.36 -12.44
C VAL A 393 6.39 15.43 -13.42
N PRO A 394 7.48 15.19 -14.19
CA PRO A 394 8.05 16.19 -15.08
C PRO A 394 7.03 16.72 -16.09
N ALA A 395 7.09 18.03 -16.36
CA ALA A 395 6.02 18.75 -17.07
C ALA A 395 5.64 18.14 -18.44
N VAL A 396 6.61 17.59 -19.18
CA VAL A 396 6.39 16.94 -20.49
C VAL A 396 5.49 15.69 -20.40
N PHE A 397 5.35 15.06 -19.25
CA PHE A 397 4.39 13.96 -19.06
C PHE A 397 2.99 14.45 -18.67
N ARG A 398 2.82 15.74 -18.34
CA ARG A 398 1.57 16.33 -17.83
C ARG A 398 0.89 17.28 -18.82
N ASP A 399 1.61 17.75 -19.83
CA ASP A 399 1.07 18.57 -20.92
C ASP A 399 0.25 17.71 -21.90
N PRO A 400 -1.07 17.94 -22.07
CA PRO A 400 -1.90 17.19 -23.03
C PRO A 400 -1.47 17.27 -24.50
N GLY A 401 -0.63 18.25 -24.87
CA GLY A 401 -0.03 18.35 -26.21
C GLY A 401 1.18 17.44 -26.43
N SER A 402 1.71 16.80 -25.37
CA SER A 402 2.91 15.97 -25.43
C SER A 402 2.62 14.51 -25.77
N THR A 403 3.47 13.90 -26.58
CA THR A 403 3.45 12.45 -26.83
C THR A 403 3.69 11.62 -25.54
N LEU A 404 4.36 12.20 -24.54
CA LEU A 404 4.60 11.55 -23.24
C LEU A 404 3.42 11.71 -22.25
N TYR A 405 2.35 12.39 -22.64
CA TYR A 405 1.17 12.57 -21.81
C TYR A 405 0.42 11.26 -21.56
N ASN A 406 -0.12 11.12 -20.35
CA ASN A 406 -1.18 10.17 -20.09
C ASN A 406 -2.26 10.81 -19.20
N GLY A 407 -3.48 10.90 -19.73
CA GLY A 407 -4.62 11.52 -19.06
C GLY A 407 -5.29 10.66 -18.00
N THR A 408 -4.95 9.37 -17.89
CA THR A 408 -5.58 8.46 -16.90
C THR A 408 -5.04 8.64 -15.48
N ARG A 409 -3.81 9.17 -15.33
CA ARG A 409 -3.17 9.45 -14.03
C ARG A 409 -4.04 10.39 -13.18
N TRP A 410 -3.82 10.37 -11.86
CA TRP A 410 -4.61 11.20 -10.94
C TRP A 410 -4.62 12.68 -11.35
N PHE A 411 -5.78 13.34 -11.24
CA PHE A 411 -5.94 14.70 -11.75
C PHE A 411 -5.01 15.72 -11.08
N TRP A 412 -4.66 15.52 -9.81
CA TRP A 412 -3.67 16.34 -9.09
C TRP A 412 -2.23 16.08 -9.59
N VAL A 413 -1.88 14.83 -9.90
CA VAL A 413 -0.58 14.46 -10.48
C VAL A 413 -0.39 15.14 -11.84
N ASN A 414 -1.38 15.06 -12.73
CA ASN A 414 -1.34 15.79 -14.00
C ASN A 414 -1.44 17.33 -13.79
N GLY A 415 -2.15 17.78 -12.75
CA GLY A 415 -2.15 19.18 -12.29
C GLY A 415 -0.79 19.71 -11.83
N GLY A 416 0.19 18.84 -11.59
CA GLY A 416 1.54 19.22 -11.14
C GLY A 416 1.69 19.29 -9.62
N GLU A 417 0.77 18.68 -8.87
CA GLU A 417 0.98 18.41 -7.45
C GLU A 417 1.98 17.24 -7.25
N ARG A 418 2.42 17.08 -6.01
CA ARG A 418 3.27 15.95 -5.62
C ARG A 418 2.48 14.64 -5.69
N ILE A 419 3.14 13.54 -6.08
CA ILE A 419 2.51 12.22 -6.08
C ILE A 419 2.13 11.73 -4.67
N ASP A 420 2.84 12.21 -3.64
CA ASP A 420 2.63 11.81 -2.25
C ASP A 420 1.55 12.64 -1.51
N THR A 421 0.72 13.41 -2.23
CA THR A 421 -0.38 14.21 -1.63
C THR A 421 -1.32 13.39 -0.73
N LEU A 422 -1.66 12.15 -1.12
CA LEU A 422 -2.48 11.26 -0.29
C LEU A 422 -1.67 10.59 0.84
N TYR A 423 -0.36 10.40 0.64
CA TYR A 423 0.49 9.47 1.39
C TYR A 423 1.89 10.02 1.61
N ARG A 424 1.93 11.18 2.28
CA ARG A 424 3.17 11.92 2.50
C ARG A 424 4.21 11.06 3.21
N ASP A 425 5.42 11.08 2.66
CA ASP A 425 6.59 10.35 3.17
C ASP A 425 6.46 8.80 3.20
N TRP A 426 5.49 8.20 2.47
CA TRP A 426 5.33 6.73 2.41
C TRP A 426 6.28 6.04 1.41
N ILE A 427 6.70 6.74 0.36
CA ILE A 427 7.66 6.20 -0.61
C ILE A 427 9.06 6.36 0.00
N THR A 428 9.73 5.27 0.34
CA THR A 428 11.01 5.29 1.07
C THR A 428 12.09 4.45 0.40
N LEU A 429 13.32 4.64 0.86
CA LEU A 429 14.49 3.85 0.46
C LEU A 429 14.79 2.70 1.44
N ASP A 430 13.86 2.33 2.33
CA ASP A 430 14.11 1.35 3.40
C ASP A 430 14.49 -0.04 2.87
N ALA A 431 14.06 -0.40 1.66
CA ALA A 431 14.49 -1.63 0.99
C ALA A 431 16.02 -1.74 0.90
N LEU A 432 16.77 -0.64 0.72
CA LEU A 432 18.23 -0.65 0.65
C LEU A 432 18.92 -1.13 1.95
N ASN A 433 18.21 -1.15 3.08
CA ASN A 433 18.76 -1.69 4.34
C ASN A 433 18.83 -3.23 4.36
N GLU A 434 18.07 -3.93 3.50
CA GLU A 434 18.10 -5.38 3.41
C GLU A 434 19.48 -5.91 3.02
N LYS A 435 19.82 -7.12 3.49
CA LYS A 435 21.14 -7.75 3.27
C LYS A 435 21.10 -9.00 2.39
N PHE A 436 19.91 -9.50 2.12
CA PHE A 436 19.67 -10.71 1.36
C PHE A 436 18.70 -10.39 0.23
N TYR A 437 18.98 -10.87 -0.97
CA TYR A 437 17.98 -10.94 -2.03
C TYR A 437 17.02 -12.08 -1.70
N ILE A 438 15.70 -11.90 -1.89
CA ILE A 438 14.73 -12.92 -1.46
C ILE A 438 14.87 -14.21 -2.25
N ASP A 439 14.35 -15.29 -1.71
CA ASP A 439 15.18 -16.28 -1.05
C ASP A 439 15.15 -17.51 -1.97
N SER A 440 16.05 -18.46 -1.74
CA SER A 440 15.84 -19.84 -2.20
C SER A 440 14.51 -20.41 -1.64
N PRO A 441 14.16 -21.68 -1.89
CA PRO A 441 12.94 -22.32 -1.37
C PRO A 441 12.72 -22.34 0.17
N THR A 442 13.52 -21.59 0.95
CA THR A 442 13.56 -21.51 2.42
C THR A 442 12.79 -20.33 3.05
N GLY A 443 12.36 -19.31 2.28
CA GLY A 443 11.28 -18.40 2.67
C GLY A 443 11.56 -17.19 3.60
N SER A 444 12.72 -16.53 3.54
CA SER A 444 13.01 -15.33 4.37
C SER A 444 12.74 -13.96 3.70
N LEU A 445 12.20 -12.98 4.46
CA LEU A 445 12.19 -11.53 4.19
C LEU A 445 13.51 -11.00 3.56
N GLY A 446 13.46 -10.28 2.41
CA GLY A 446 14.65 -9.74 1.75
C GLY A 446 14.38 -8.60 0.75
N PHE A 447 15.46 -8.14 0.09
CA PHE A 447 15.55 -6.92 -0.72
C PHE A 447 14.47 -6.80 -1.79
N ASN A 448 14.34 -7.80 -2.67
CA ASN A 448 13.52 -7.69 -3.87
C ASN A 448 12.03 -7.41 -3.53
N PRO A 449 11.30 -8.21 -2.73
CA PRO A 449 9.90 -7.90 -2.42
C PRO A 449 9.69 -6.67 -1.56
N ARG A 450 10.68 -6.26 -0.76
CA ARG A 450 10.62 -4.94 -0.14
C ARG A 450 10.70 -3.84 -1.18
N LEU A 451 11.58 -3.95 -2.18
CA LEU A 451 11.71 -2.97 -3.26
C LEU A 451 10.48 -2.96 -4.18
N ASP A 452 9.95 -4.14 -4.54
CA ASP A 452 8.71 -4.35 -5.31
C ASP A 452 7.49 -3.69 -4.62
N GLN A 453 7.43 -3.75 -3.29
CA GLN A 453 6.42 -3.04 -2.51
C GLN A 453 6.72 -1.54 -2.39
N ASN A 454 7.88 -1.19 -1.82
CA ASN A 454 8.30 0.18 -1.52
C ASN A 454 9.77 0.38 -1.95
N PRO A 455 10.02 1.16 -3.01
CA PRO A 455 9.17 2.23 -3.55
C PRO A 455 8.30 1.86 -4.75
N HIS A 456 8.48 0.68 -5.36
CA HIS A 456 7.90 0.37 -6.67
C HIS A 456 6.36 0.44 -6.69
N PHE A 457 5.66 -0.46 -6.00
CA PHE A 457 4.19 -0.52 -6.01
C PHE A 457 3.54 0.76 -5.47
N PHE A 458 4.12 1.37 -4.42
CA PHE A 458 3.63 2.66 -3.92
C PHE A 458 3.78 3.81 -4.93
N THR A 459 4.81 3.83 -5.78
CA THR A 459 4.96 4.87 -6.81
C THR A 459 3.92 4.72 -7.92
N HIS A 460 3.67 3.49 -8.38
CA HIS A 460 2.59 3.18 -9.33
C HIS A 460 1.23 3.66 -8.82
N PHE A 461 0.90 3.32 -7.58
CA PHE A 461 -0.32 3.74 -6.91
C PHE A 461 -0.41 5.27 -6.71
N ALA A 462 0.71 5.92 -6.38
CA ALA A 462 0.79 7.38 -6.21
C ALA A 462 0.62 8.16 -7.52
N LEU A 463 0.93 7.55 -8.67
CA LEU A 463 0.66 8.10 -10.00
C LEU A 463 -0.80 7.89 -10.45
N GLY A 464 -1.37 6.71 -10.18
CA GLY A 464 -2.74 6.39 -10.55
C GLY A 464 -2.96 6.13 -12.04
N GLY A 465 -4.21 5.88 -12.42
CA GLY A 465 -4.58 5.61 -13.81
C GLY A 465 -3.94 4.34 -14.33
N ASP A 466 -3.46 4.37 -15.58
CA ASP A 466 -2.78 3.24 -16.18
C ASP A 466 -1.53 2.83 -15.37
N MET A 467 -0.84 3.79 -14.74
CA MET A 467 0.31 3.48 -13.87
C MET A 467 -0.07 2.67 -12.62
N ALA A 468 -1.33 2.64 -12.21
CA ALA A 468 -1.79 1.81 -11.09
C ALA A 468 -2.46 0.49 -11.54
N GLU A 469 -2.59 0.24 -12.85
CA GLU A 469 -3.28 -0.94 -13.41
C GLU A 469 -2.32 -1.79 -14.25
N PHE A 470 -2.01 -3.00 -13.75
CA PHE A 470 -0.96 -3.86 -14.30
C PHE A 470 -1.20 -4.31 -15.75
N SER A 471 -2.44 -4.28 -16.24
CA SER A 471 -2.74 -4.60 -17.64
C SER A 471 -2.47 -3.44 -18.62
N THR A 472 -2.40 -2.20 -18.13
CA THR A 472 -2.24 -0.98 -18.94
C THR A 472 -0.93 -0.22 -18.70
N VAL A 473 -0.28 -0.44 -17.56
CA VAL A 473 0.89 0.33 -17.08
C VAL A 473 2.03 0.48 -18.09
N GLY A 474 2.37 -0.56 -18.86
CA GLY A 474 3.40 -0.47 -19.91
C GLY A 474 3.07 0.47 -21.08
N GLY A 475 1.82 0.92 -21.19
CA GLY A 475 1.34 1.91 -22.17
C GLY A 475 1.62 3.35 -21.75
N ASP A 476 1.89 3.61 -20.46
CA ASP A 476 2.27 4.93 -19.96
C ASP A 476 3.78 5.16 -20.15
N PRO A 477 4.22 6.22 -20.86
CA PRO A 477 5.65 6.47 -21.04
C PRO A 477 6.45 6.74 -19.74
N MET A 478 5.80 7.05 -18.62
CA MET A 478 6.45 7.19 -17.31
C MET A 478 6.93 5.84 -16.75
N PHE A 479 6.29 4.73 -17.13
CA PHE A 479 6.63 3.38 -16.69
C PHE A 479 8.14 3.08 -16.81
N TYR A 480 8.71 3.39 -17.97
CA TYR A 480 10.11 3.10 -18.29
C TYR A 480 11.09 3.92 -17.44
N LEU A 481 10.76 5.19 -17.14
CA LEU A 481 11.58 6.06 -16.28
C LEU A 481 11.49 5.66 -14.80
N HIS A 482 10.31 5.24 -14.35
CA HIS A 482 10.10 4.69 -13.01
C HIS A 482 10.91 3.40 -12.83
N HIS A 483 10.78 2.44 -13.74
CA HIS A 483 11.51 1.18 -13.68
C HIS A 483 13.02 1.34 -13.86
N ALA A 484 13.48 2.35 -14.61
CA ALA A 484 14.90 2.71 -14.62
C ALA A 484 15.41 3.16 -13.23
N ASN A 485 14.57 3.79 -12.39
CA ASN A 485 14.95 4.06 -11.01
C ASN A 485 14.89 2.81 -10.12
N ILE A 486 13.94 1.89 -10.33
CA ILE A 486 13.93 0.60 -9.62
C ILE A 486 15.18 -0.23 -9.93
N ASP A 487 15.60 -0.25 -11.20
CA ASP A 487 16.88 -0.84 -11.63
C ASP A 487 18.10 -0.16 -10.99
N ARG A 488 18.10 1.18 -10.93
CA ARG A 488 19.11 1.99 -10.23
C ARG A 488 19.19 1.65 -8.75
N LEU A 489 18.06 1.41 -8.08
CA LEU A 489 18.03 1.03 -6.66
C LEU A 489 18.60 -0.37 -6.43
N TRP A 490 18.33 -1.33 -7.32
CA TRP A 490 18.99 -2.64 -7.28
C TRP A 490 20.50 -2.53 -7.50
N GLU A 491 20.97 -1.75 -8.47
CA GLU A 491 22.41 -1.52 -8.64
C GLU A 491 23.03 -0.74 -7.47
N SER A 492 22.29 0.18 -6.85
CA SER A 492 22.70 0.85 -5.60
C SER A 492 22.91 -0.19 -4.49
N TRP A 493 21.98 -1.13 -4.32
CA TRP A 493 22.08 -2.23 -3.37
C TRP A 493 23.26 -3.17 -3.65
N ASN A 494 23.52 -3.51 -4.93
CA ASN A 494 24.70 -4.27 -5.34
C ASN A 494 26.01 -3.54 -4.96
N ARG A 495 26.05 -2.21 -5.10
CA ARG A 495 27.23 -1.38 -4.79
C ARG A 495 27.51 -1.23 -3.29
N LEU A 496 26.57 -1.58 -2.42
CA LEU A 496 26.80 -1.71 -0.98
C LEU A 496 27.55 -3.00 -0.59
N GLY A 497 27.86 -3.87 -1.57
CA GLY A 497 28.55 -5.14 -1.34
C GLY A 497 27.62 -6.31 -1.01
N ASN A 498 26.31 -6.16 -1.22
CA ASN A 498 25.37 -7.28 -1.11
C ASN A 498 25.44 -8.17 -2.37
N THR A 499 24.93 -9.40 -2.25
CA THR A 499 25.13 -10.47 -3.25
C THR A 499 23.80 -10.96 -3.81
N ASN A 500 23.68 -11.02 -5.14
CA ASN A 500 22.53 -11.60 -5.84
C ASN A 500 22.53 -13.14 -5.76
N PRO A 501 21.40 -13.83 -6.03
CA PRO A 501 21.34 -15.29 -5.95
C PRO A 501 22.34 -15.99 -6.88
N PRO A 502 23.22 -16.88 -6.37
CA PRO A 502 24.16 -17.65 -7.18
C PRO A 502 23.53 -18.92 -7.80
N ASP A 503 22.23 -19.15 -7.60
CA ASP A 503 21.52 -20.35 -8.02
C ASP A 503 21.53 -20.48 -9.57
N PRO A 504 21.99 -21.62 -10.14
CA PRO A 504 21.94 -21.84 -11.59
C PRO A 504 20.52 -21.74 -12.19
N THR A 505 19.47 -22.06 -11.43
CA THR A 505 18.07 -21.91 -11.85
C THR A 505 17.71 -20.45 -12.06
N TYR A 506 18.17 -19.59 -11.15
CA TYR A 506 18.04 -18.13 -11.27
C TYR A 506 18.87 -17.62 -12.45
N LEU A 507 20.17 -17.92 -12.47
CA LEU A 507 21.14 -17.38 -13.43
C LEU A 507 20.88 -17.83 -14.89
N ASN A 508 20.34 -19.04 -15.10
CA ASN A 508 20.10 -19.60 -16.43
C ASN A 508 18.67 -19.35 -16.95
N ARG A 509 17.74 -18.82 -16.14
CA ARG A 509 16.40 -18.42 -16.64
C ARG A 509 16.59 -17.39 -17.74
N LYS A 510 15.95 -17.64 -18.88
CA LYS A 510 15.93 -16.74 -20.04
C LYS A 510 14.59 -16.04 -20.13
N PHE A 511 14.63 -14.81 -20.61
CA PHE A 511 13.46 -14.01 -20.94
C PHE A 511 13.58 -13.47 -22.36
N SER A 512 12.45 -13.45 -23.07
CA SER A 512 12.36 -13.06 -24.48
C SER A 512 11.91 -11.61 -24.59
N TYR A 513 12.59 -10.82 -25.43
CA TYR A 513 12.22 -9.44 -25.72
C TYR A 513 12.34 -9.15 -27.21
N GLY A 514 11.67 -8.10 -27.70
CA GLY A 514 12.04 -7.51 -28.98
C GLY A 514 13.41 -6.84 -28.89
N ASP A 515 14.12 -6.73 -30.02
CA ASP A 515 15.41 -6.08 -30.14
C ASP A 515 15.43 -4.94 -31.17
N ARG A 516 16.55 -4.20 -31.21
CA ARG A 516 16.74 -3.07 -32.12
C ARG A 516 16.76 -3.43 -33.61
N SER A 517 16.87 -4.71 -33.96
CA SER A 517 16.79 -5.23 -35.33
C SER A 517 15.35 -5.60 -35.74
N GLY A 518 14.39 -5.51 -34.82
CA GLY A 518 13.00 -5.91 -35.03
C GLY A 518 12.78 -7.42 -34.86
N LYS A 519 13.64 -8.09 -34.08
CA LYS A 519 13.59 -9.55 -33.85
C LYS A 519 13.58 -9.89 -32.37
N ARG A 520 13.11 -11.09 -32.04
CA ARG A 520 13.20 -11.63 -30.68
C ARG A 520 14.65 -11.94 -30.30
N ALA A 521 15.03 -11.55 -29.07
CA ALA A 521 16.25 -11.94 -28.39
C ALA A 521 15.94 -12.58 -27.02
N ASP A 522 16.57 -13.72 -26.74
CA ASP A 522 16.43 -14.45 -25.48
C ASP A 522 17.64 -14.20 -24.58
N LEU A 523 17.46 -13.45 -23.50
CA LEU A 523 18.54 -13.04 -22.61
C LEU A 523 18.48 -13.78 -21.27
N PRO A 524 19.57 -14.40 -20.78
CA PRO A 524 19.62 -15.03 -19.48
C PRO A 524 19.80 -13.99 -18.36
N VAL A 525 19.26 -14.26 -17.17
CA VAL A 525 19.44 -13.44 -15.96
C VAL A 525 20.91 -13.13 -15.68
N SER A 526 21.81 -14.11 -15.87
CA SER A 526 23.27 -13.97 -15.72
C SER A 526 23.92 -12.91 -16.61
N ALA A 527 23.28 -12.45 -17.69
CA ALA A 527 23.77 -11.33 -18.50
C ALA A 527 23.51 -9.95 -17.84
N SER A 528 22.69 -9.91 -16.79
CA SER A 528 22.12 -8.70 -16.18
C SER A 528 22.44 -8.54 -14.70
N ASP A 529 23.28 -9.39 -14.11
CA ASP A 529 23.61 -9.36 -12.69
C ASP A 529 24.11 -7.97 -12.23
N ARG A 530 24.89 -7.29 -13.09
CA ARG A 530 25.36 -5.90 -12.91
C ARG A 530 25.10 -5.05 -14.16
N THR A 531 24.72 -3.78 -13.97
CA THR A 531 24.47 -2.84 -15.09
C THR A 531 25.67 -2.71 -16.03
N ALA A 532 26.89 -2.74 -15.49
CA ALA A 532 28.13 -2.66 -16.26
C ALA A 532 28.32 -3.85 -17.24
N GLN A 533 27.76 -5.03 -16.97
CA GLN A 533 27.80 -6.16 -17.92
C GLN A 533 27.01 -5.84 -19.20
N LEU A 534 25.91 -5.10 -19.05
CA LEU A 534 25.04 -4.59 -20.11
C LEU A 534 25.55 -3.27 -20.74
N GLY A 535 26.69 -2.75 -20.27
CA GLY A 535 27.31 -1.55 -20.84
C GLY A 535 26.72 -0.22 -20.38
N TYR A 536 26.08 -0.15 -19.20
CA TYR A 536 25.61 1.12 -18.66
C TYR A 536 25.79 1.27 -17.14
N GLU A 537 25.76 2.52 -16.68
CA GLU A 537 25.75 2.94 -15.28
C GLU A 537 24.70 4.05 -15.07
N TYR A 538 24.52 4.48 -13.82
CA TYR A 538 23.71 5.63 -13.45
C TYR A 538 24.60 6.78 -12.98
N ASP A 539 24.19 8.03 -13.23
CA ASP A 539 24.91 9.24 -12.80
C ASP A 539 25.11 9.36 -11.27
N SER A 540 24.28 8.66 -10.50
CA SER A 540 24.30 8.62 -9.04
C SER A 540 23.67 7.32 -8.53
N TYR A 541 24.01 6.95 -7.30
CA TYR A 541 23.50 5.76 -6.61
C TYR A 541 23.07 6.12 -5.20
N GLU A 542 21.99 5.50 -4.74
CA GLU A 542 21.45 5.78 -3.40
C GLU A 542 22.26 5.07 -2.31
N LYS A 543 22.19 5.64 -1.11
CA LYS A 543 22.63 4.99 0.12
C LYS A 543 21.40 4.56 0.90
N PRO A 544 21.49 3.49 1.70
CA PRO A 544 20.38 3.14 2.58
C PRO A 544 20.10 4.33 3.51
N PRO A 545 18.82 4.66 3.76
CA PRO A 545 18.50 5.59 4.83
C PRO A 545 19.09 5.00 6.11
N ARG A 546 19.55 5.85 7.03
CA ARG A 546 19.95 5.35 8.37
C ARG A 546 18.79 4.49 8.86
N PRO A 547 19.03 3.21 9.25
CA PRO A 547 17.97 2.40 9.82
C PRO A 547 17.26 3.23 10.88
N GLN A 548 15.93 3.18 10.92
CA GLN A 548 15.19 3.79 12.02
C GLN A 548 15.40 2.96 13.30
N THR A 549 16.64 2.93 13.80
CA THR A 549 16.93 2.94 15.22
C THR A 549 16.38 4.26 15.75
N LEU A 550 15.07 4.26 15.94
CA LEU A 550 14.40 5.16 16.86
C LEU A 550 15.28 5.22 18.11
N SER A 551 15.64 6.43 18.54
CA SER A 551 16.22 6.62 19.87
C SER A 551 15.33 5.93 20.91
N ALA A 552 15.87 5.60 22.08
CA ALA A 552 15.06 5.01 23.16
C ALA A 552 13.81 5.86 23.46
N GLU A 553 13.89 7.17 23.22
CA GLU A 553 12.82 8.15 23.39
C GLU A 553 11.78 8.12 22.25
N GLU A 554 12.19 8.09 20.98
CA GLU A 554 11.28 7.92 19.82
C GLU A 554 10.69 6.50 19.76
N ALA A 555 11.43 5.49 20.20
CA ALA A 555 10.96 4.12 20.31
C ALA A 555 9.92 4.01 21.40
N ALA A 556 10.19 4.65 22.55
CA ALA A 556 9.20 4.80 23.61
C ALA A 556 8.01 5.66 23.16
N GLU A 557 8.18 6.68 22.32
CA GLU A 557 7.06 7.51 21.82
C GLU A 557 6.20 6.78 20.79
N ARG A 558 6.81 6.08 19.83
CA ARG A 558 6.09 5.23 18.88
C ARG A 558 5.42 4.06 19.62
N HIS A 559 6.09 3.46 20.60
CA HIS A 559 5.49 2.46 21.47
C HIS A 559 4.38 3.05 22.34
N ARG A 560 4.52 4.25 22.92
CA ARG A 560 3.45 4.97 23.65
C ARG A 560 2.27 5.27 22.73
N THR A 561 2.52 5.64 21.47
CA THR A 561 1.49 5.92 20.46
C THR A 561 0.74 4.65 20.07
N TYR A 562 1.44 3.57 19.72
CA TYR A 562 0.81 2.27 19.45
C TYR A 562 0.12 1.69 20.68
N LYS A 563 0.75 1.77 21.85
CA LYS A 563 0.17 1.35 23.13
C LYS A 563 -1.05 2.19 23.48
N SER A 564 -1.06 3.50 23.19
CA SER A 564 -2.23 4.37 23.38
C SER A 564 -3.35 4.10 22.36
N LEU A 565 -3.02 3.83 21.09
CA LEU A 565 -4.01 3.36 20.10
C LEU A 565 -4.59 2.00 20.51
N HIS A 566 -3.76 1.08 20.98
CA HIS A 566 -4.14 -0.23 21.47
C HIS A 566 -4.95 -0.14 22.78
N GLU A 567 -4.54 0.67 23.75
CA GLU A 567 -5.25 0.90 25.02
C GLU A 567 -6.57 1.64 24.80
N ARG A 568 -6.66 2.61 23.88
CA ARG A 568 -7.95 3.18 23.46
C ARG A 568 -8.86 2.10 22.86
N ALA A 569 -8.31 1.26 21.99
CA ALA A 569 -9.02 0.14 21.38
C ALA A 569 -9.37 -1.01 22.36
N LEU A 570 -8.71 -1.11 23.51
CA LEU A 570 -9.01 -2.10 24.56
C LEU A 570 -9.78 -1.53 25.76
N GLY A 571 -10.01 -0.23 25.79
CA GLY A 571 -10.35 0.50 27.02
C GLY A 571 -9.10 0.71 27.86
N GLY A 572 -8.80 1.98 28.16
CA GLY A 572 -7.56 2.37 28.83
C GLY A 572 -7.40 1.79 30.25
N PRO A 573 -6.21 1.96 30.87
CA PRO A 573 -5.93 1.43 32.19
C PRO A 573 -6.98 1.84 33.24
N ARG A 574 -7.39 0.88 34.06
CA ARG A 574 -8.38 1.10 35.12
C ARG A 574 -7.89 2.14 36.14
N GLY A 575 -8.53 3.31 36.15
CA GLY A 575 -8.64 4.19 37.31
C GLY A 575 -7.49 5.17 37.53
N ALA A 576 -7.81 6.46 37.42
CA ALA A 576 -7.20 7.52 38.21
C ALA A 576 -8.36 8.32 38.86
N PRO A 577 -8.46 8.42 40.19
CA PRO A 577 -9.49 9.21 40.83
C PRO A 577 -9.21 10.71 40.64
N HIS A 578 -10.22 11.48 40.24
CA HIS A 578 -10.13 12.93 40.29
C HIS A 578 -9.91 13.39 41.75
N GLY A 579 -8.79 14.07 42.00
CA GLY A 579 -8.55 14.72 43.28
C GLY A 579 -9.50 15.90 43.47
N SER A 580 -10.56 15.73 44.26
CA SER A 580 -11.32 16.86 44.78
C SER A 580 -10.56 17.51 45.94
N THR A 581 -10.31 18.82 45.82
CA THR A 581 -9.83 19.66 46.92
C THR A 581 -10.78 19.61 48.12
N GLY A 582 -10.23 19.68 49.34
CA GLY A 582 -11.01 19.61 50.59
C GLY A 582 -11.93 20.82 50.83
N PRO A 583 -12.68 20.84 51.95
CA PRO A 583 -12.03 21.23 53.21
C PRO A 583 -12.59 20.61 54.52
N GLY A 584 -11.75 20.59 55.56
CA GLY A 584 -12.15 20.38 56.96
C GLY A 584 -12.59 18.95 57.35
N GLY A 585 -12.48 18.51 58.60
CA GLY A 585 -11.85 19.14 59.76
C GLY A 585 -12.38 18.57 61.09
N ARG A 586 -11.47 17.96 61.88
CA ARG A 586 -11.62 17.55 63.31
C ARG A 586 -12.55 16.36 63.64
N GLN A 587 -12.06 15.55 64.59
CA GLN A 587 -12.77 14.93 65.72
C GLN A 587 -13.94 13.95 65.40
N GLN A 588 -13.99 12.70 65.88
CA GLN A 588 -13.18 11.95 66.89
C GLN A 588 -12.89 10.53 66.39
#